data_AF-A0A7S2V470-F1
#
_entry.id   AF-A0A7S2V470-F1
#
_cell.length_a   1.000
_cell.length_b   1.000
_cell.length_c   1.000
_cell.angle_alpha   90.00
_cell.angle_beta   90.00
_cell.angle_gamma   90.00
#
_symmetry.space_group_name_H-M   'P 1'
#
loop_
_entity.id
_entity.type
_entity.pdbx_description
1 polymer ?
#
loop_
_entity_poly.entity_id
_entity_poly.type
_entity_poly.pdbx_seq_one_letter_code
_entity_poly.pdbx_strand_id
1 'polypeptide(L)'
;VDPPTSRIEAKTIPNVGDIDVRMCHHNESFSAFLGMYHVGMVVVGCYLAFATRGISDSFSESKQIMMAIYQIALLGGLTYLVTSFDTSLALNVLISTLGWTVSCIFATVSVIGPKMVRVHRPEMFTDTFG
;
A
#
# COMPACT_ATOMS: atom_id res chain seq x y z
N VAL A 1 1.31 9.61 -25.12
CA VAL A 1 0.55 9.73 -23.86
C VAL A 1 -0.90 9.86 -24.26
N ASP A 2 -1.66 8.77 -24.14
CA ASP A 2 -3.06 8.74 -24.55
C ASP A 2 -3.95 9.30 -23.43
N PRO A 3 -4.98 10.09 -23.76
CA PRO A 3 -5.88 10.66 -22.76
C PRO A 3 -6.73 9.56 -22.10
N PRO A 4 -6.97 9.63 -20.78
CA PRO A 4 -7.83 8.67 -20.11
C PRO A 4 -9.25 8.77 -20.66
N THR A 5 -9.74 7.68 -21.27
CA THR A 5 -11.07 7.63 -21.88
C THR A 5 -11.96 6.67 -21.09
N SER A 6 -13.15 7.11 -20.70
CA SER A 6 -14.15 6.23 -20.10
C SER A 6 -14.88 5.45 -21.19
N ARG A 7 -14.89 4.12 -21.11
CA ARG A 7 -15.66 3.22 -21.99
C ARG A 7 -16.75 2.53 -21.18
N ILE A 8 -17.90 2.31 -21.79
CA ILE A 8 -18.98 1.52 -21.17
C ILE A 8 -18.71 0.05 -21.53
N GLU A 9 -18.58 -0.80 -20.52
CA GLU A 9 -18.52 -2.25 -20.67
C GLU A 9 -19.78 -2.87 -20.05
N ALA A 10 -20.49 -3.68 -20.85
CA ALA A 10 -21.61 -4.46 -20.37
C ALA A 10 -21.07 -5.61 -19.52
N LYS A 11 -21.45 -5.67 -18.25
CA LYS A 11 -21.14 -6.80 -17.37
C LYS A 11 -22.43 -7.56 -17.05
N THR A 12 -22.46 -8.83 -17.41
CA THR A 12 -23.60 -9.71 -17.14
C THR A 12 -23.57 -10.15 -15.68
N ILE A 13 -24.57 -9.74 -14.89
CA ILE A 13 -24.76 -10.23 -13.52
C ILE A 13 -25.81 -11.36 -13.56
N PRO A 14 -25.56 -12.53 -12.95
CA PRO A 14 -26.56 -13.57 -12.84
C PRO A 14 -27.79 -13.05 -12.06
N ASN A 15 -28.99 -13.20 -12.63
CA ASN A 15 -30.31 -12.75 -12.13
C ASN A 15 -30.70 -11.27 -12.33
N VAL A 16 -29.86 -10.39 -12.86
CA VAL A 16 -30.19 -8.94 -13.00
C VAL A 16 -30.17 -8.45 -14.45
N GLY A 17 -29.51 -9.17 -15.36
CA GLY A 17 -29.32 -8.77 -16.76
C GLY A 17 -27.99 -8.07 -16.99
N ASP A 18 -27.79 -7.53 -18.19
CA ASP A 18 -26.59 -6.73 -18.51
C ASP A 18 -26.72 -5.34 -17.90
N ILE A 19 -25.72 -4.94 -17.11
CA ILE A 19 -25.57 -3.57 -16.64
C ILE A 19 -24.38 -2.91 -17.32
N ASP A 20 -24.60 -1.67 -17.76
CA ASP A 20 -23.57 -0.83 -18.35
C ASP A 20 -22.67 -0.25 -17.26
N VAL A 21 -21.45 -0.75 -17.15
CA VAL A 21 -20.45 -0.25 -16.20
C VAL A 21 -19.46 0.65 -16.93
N ARG A 22 -19.30 1.90 -16.47
CA ARG A 22 -18.26 2.80 -16.99
C ARG A 22 -16.90 2.42 -16.40
N MET A 23 -15.98 1.99 -17.24
CA MET A 23 -14.60 1.70 -16.87
C MET A 23 -13.62 2.65 -17.55
N CYS A 24 -12.51 2.89 -16.87
CA CYS A 24 -11.44 3.75 -17.36
C CYS A 24 -10.49 2.93 -18.25
N HIS A 25 -10.52 3.15 -19.56
CA HIS A 25 -9.62 2.45 -20.48
C HIS A 25 -8.26 3.15 -20.53
N HIS A 26 -7.20 2.39 -20.25
CA HIS A 26 -5.81 2.85 -20.24
C HIS A 26 -4.95 1.85 -21.03
N ASN A 27 -3.84 2.32 -21.60
CA ASN A 27 -2.92 1.44 -22.32
C ASN A 27 -2.34 0.37 -21.39
N GLU A 28 -2.57 -0.89 -21.73
CA GLU A 28 -2.14 -2.05 -20.94
C GLU A 28 -0.61 -2.04 -20.70
N SER A 29 0.17 -1.70 -21.73
CA SER A 29 1.64 -1.65 -21.61
C SER A 29 2.13 -0.58 -20.64
N PHE A 30 1.44 0.57 -20.57
CA PHE A 30 1.81 1.65 -19.65
C PHE A 30 1.43 1.29 -18.21
N SER A 31 0.23 0.73 -18.02
CA SER A 31 -0.23 0.24 -16.72
C SER A 31 0.68 -0.86 -16.16
N ALA A 32 1.08 -1.82 -17.01
CA ALA A 32 2.01 -2.89 -16.63
C ALA A 32 3.39 -2.34 -16.23
N PHE A 33 3.93 -1.37 -16.97
CA PHE A 33 5.21 -0.75 -16.64
C PHE A 33 5.18 -0.01 -15.29
N LEU A 34 4.14 0.79 -15.07
CA LEU A 34 3.91 1.46 -13.78
C LEU A 34 3.77 0.46 -12.63
N GLY A 35 3.03 -0.63 -12.85
CA GLY A 35 2.90 -1.71 -11.88
C GLY A 35 4.25 -2.32 -11.50
N MET A 36 5.07 -2.67 -12.49
CA MET A 36 6.43 -3.20 -12.25
C MET A 36 7.31 -2.20 -11.53
N TYR A 37 7.24 -0.91 -11.87
CA TYR A 37 7.98 0.15 -11.19
C TYR A 37 7.62 0.23 -9.69
N HIS A 38 6.33 0.22 -9.36
CA HIS A 38 5.89 0.24 -7.97
C HIS A 38 6.32 -1.01 -7.20
N VAL A 39 6.22 -2.20 -7.80
CA VAL A 39 6.72 -3.44 -7.18
C VAL A 39 8.23 -3.37 -6.95
N GLY A 40 8.99 -2.86 -7.92
CA GLY A 40 10.44 -2.65 -7.80
C GLY A 40 10.80 -1.73 -6.64
N MET A 41 10.06 -0.63 -6.45
CA MET A 41 10.26 0.29 -5.32
C MET A 41 10.02 -0.39 -3.97
N VAL A 42 9.03 -1.28 -3.87
CA VAL A 42 8.78 -2.06 -2.64
C VAL A 42 9.93 -3.02 -2.36
N VAL A 43 10.45 -3.72 -3.38
CA VAL A 43 11.59 -4.63 -3.22
C VAL A 43 12.84 -3.88 -2.75
N VAL A 44 13.13 -2.72 -3.34
CA VAL A 44 14.24 -1.85 -2.92
C VAL A 44 14.04 -1.39 -1.48
N GLY A 45 12.82 -1.02 -1.09
CA GLY A 45 12.47 -0.67 0.29
C GLY A 45 12.75 -1.82 1.26
N CYS A 46 12.34 -3.05 0.93
CA CYS A 46 12.63 -4.24 1.74
C CYS A 46 14.13 -4.52 1.86
N TYR A 47 14.89 -4.34 0.77
CA TYR A 47 16.35 -4.50 0.80
C TYR A 47 17.02 -3.49 1.74
N LEU A 48 16.67 -2.21 1.63
CA LEU A 48 17.17 -1.16 2.51
C LEU A 48 16.79 -1.41 3.98
N ALA A 49 15.57 -1.89 4.22
CA ALA A 49 15.10 -2.27 5.55
C ALA A 49 15.93 -3.44 6.14
N PHE A 50 16.28 -4.44 5.32
CA PHE A 50 17.14 -5.53 5.76
C PHE A 50 18.57 -5.06 6.08
N ALA A 51 19.14 -4.20 5.22
CA ALA A 51 20.48 -3.65 5.41
C ALA A 51 20.60 -2.78 6.68
N THR A 52 19.52 -2.08 7.05
CA THR A 52 19.51 -1.15 8.20
C THR A 52 19.15 -1.79 9.53
N ARG A 53 18.79 -3.08 9.55
CA ARG A 53 18.37 -3.82 10.76
C ARG A 53 19.44 -3.91 11.85
N GLY A 54 20.72 -3.86 11.47
CA GLY A 54 21.87 -4.01 12.39
C GLY A 54 22.48 -2.70 12.89
N ILE A 55 21.92 -1.54 12.55
CA ILE A 55 22.48 -0.23 12.91
C ILE A 55 22.08 0.12 14.36
N SER A 56 22.98 0.79 15.10
CA SER A 56 22.84 1.10 16.52
C SER A 56 21.52 1.81 16.88
N ASP A 57 21.08 1.63 18.13
CA ASP A 57 19.79 2.14 18.65
C ASP A 57 19.63 3.68 18.60
N SER A 58 20.71 4.39 18.27
CA SER A 58 20.68 5.82 17.96
C SER A 58 19.86 6.14 16.70
N PHE A 59 19.57 5.14 15.86
CA PHE A 59 18.68 5.22 14.71
C PHE A 59 17.35 4.45 14.95
N SER A 60 16.72 4.59 16.12
CA SER A 60 15.43 3.96 16.41
C SER A 60 14.31 4.28 15.39
N GLU A 61 14.46 5.36 14.61
CA GLU A 61 13.60 5.73 13.48
C GLU A 61 13.64 4.71 12.33
N SER A 62 14.79 4.06 12.08
CA SER A 62 14.93 3.08 10.99
C SER A 62 14.08 1.82 11.24
N LYS A 63 13.93 1.40 12.50
CA LYS A 63 13.08 0.26 12.89
C LYS A 63 11.61 0.52 12.60
N GLN A 64 11.15 1.76 12.75
CA GLN A 64 9.75 2.16 12.51
C GLN A 64 9.45 2.19 11.02
N ILE A 65 10.37 2.72 10.22
CA ILE A 65 10.29 2.71 8.75
C ILE A 65 10.33 1.27 8.23
N MET A 66 11.20 0.41 8.78
CA MET A 66 11.26 -1.01 8.45
C MET A 66 9.91 -1.71 8.70
N MET A 67 9.27 -1.49 9.84
CA MET A 67 7.96 -2.07 10.15
C MET A 67 6.88 -1.58 9.17
N ALA A 68 6.90 -0.29 8.81
CA ALA A 68 5.96 0.26 7.83
C ALA A 68 6.14 -0.37 6.43
N ILE A 69 7.38 -0.57 5.98
CA ILE A 69 7.68 -1.18 4.67
C ILE A 69 7.21 -2.64 4.64
N TYR A 70 7.46 -3.43 5.68
CA TYR A 70 6.96 -4.81 5.75
C TYR A 70 5.45 -4.89 5.74
N GLN A 71 4.76 -3.98 6.46
CA GLN A 71 3.30 -3.94 6.45
C GLN A 71 2.76 -3.61 5.06
N ILE A 72 3.34 -2.63 4.37
CA ILE A 72 2.95 -2.26 3.00
C ILE A 72 3.17 -3.43 2.04
N ALA A 73 4.30 -4.14 2.16
CA ALA A 73 4.59 -5.30 1.32
C ALA A 73 3.59 -6.44 1.53
N LEU A 74 3.26 -6.77 2.79
CA LEU A 74 2.31 -7.83 3.12
C LEU A 74 0.87 -7.46 2.75
N LEU A 75 0.40 -6.27 3.13
CA LEU A 75 -0.98 -5.86 2.88
C LEU A 75 -1.19 -5.53 1.39
N GLY A 76 -0.22 -4.89 0.74
CA GLY A 76 -0.23 -4.63 -0.69
C GLY A 76 -0.18 -5.93 -1.51
N GLY A 77 0.67 -6.89 -1.13
CA GLY A 77 0.72 -8.21 -1.76
C GLY A 77 -0.58 -8.99 -1.58
N LEU A 78 -1.15 -8.98 -0.37
CA LEU A 78 -2.41 -9.66 -0.07
C LEU A 78 -3.57 -9.06 -0.87
N THR A 79 -3.70 -7.74 -0.89
CA THR A 79 -4.76 -7.05 -1.64
C THR A 79 -4.66 -7.33 -3.13
N TYR A 80 -3.45 -7.30 -3.71
CA TYR A 80 -3.22 -7.67 -5.10
C TYR A 80 -3.62 -9.12 -5.41
N LEU A 81 -3.23 -10.06 -4.55
CA LEU A 81 -3.58 -11.48 -4.68
C LEU A 81 -5.10 -11.67 -4.63
N VAL A 82 -5.77 -11.02 -3.67
CA VAL A 82 -7.23 -11.11 -3.51
C VAL A 82 -7.95 -10.55 -4.73
N THR A 83 -7.48 -9.41 -5.28
CA THR A 83 -8.06 -8.84 -6.50
C THR A 83 -7.77 -9.63 -7.77
N SER A 84 -6.79 -10.54 -7.74
CA SER A 84 -6.47 -11.44 -8.86
C SER A 84 -7.42 -12.63 -8.95
N PHE A 85 -8.20 -12.92 -7.89
CA PHE A 85 -9.25 -13.93 -7.97
C PHE A 85 -10.48 -13.39 -8.71
N ASP A 86 -11.10 -14.26 -9.51
CA ASP A 86 -12.27 -13.94 -10.33
C ASP A 86 -13.52 -13.75 -9.44
N THR A 87 -13.62 -12.55 -8.88
CA THR A 87 -14.72 -12.11 -8.01
C THR A 87 -15.48 -10.94 -8.64
N SER A 88 -16.59 -10.55 -8.01
CA SER A 88 -17.40 -9.42 -8.50
C SER A 88 -16.57 -8.13 -8.61
N LEU A 89 -16.83 -7.33 -9.65
CA LEU A 89 -16.10 -6.08 -9.90
C LEU A 89 -16.22 -5.12 -8.70
N ALA A 90 -17.44 -5.02 -8.16
CA ALA A 90 -17.72 -4.18 -7.01
C ALA A 90 -16.89 -4.59 -5.78
N LEU A 91 -16.70 -5.90 -5.59
CA LEU A 91 -15.94 -6.45 -4.48
C LEU A 91 -14.43 -6.17 -4.66
N ASN A 92 -13.91 -6.33 -5.86
CA ASN A 92 -12.50 -5.99 -6.17
C ASN A 92 -12.18 -4.51 -5.95
N VAL A 93 -13.08 -3.61 -6.36
CA VAL A 93 -12.91 -2.16 -6.14
C VAL A 93 -12.99 -1.81 -4.65
N LEU A 94 -13.89 -2.43 -3.90
CA LEU A 94 -14.00 -2.20 -2.46
C LEU A 94 -12.76 -2.69 -1.69
N ILE A 95 -12.29 -3.90 -1.97
CA ILE A 95 -11.14 -4.50 -1.27
C ILE A 95 -9.86 -3.72 -1.57
N SER A 96 -9.65 -3.32 -2.83
CA SER A 96 -8.51 -2.47 -3.19
C SER A 96 -8.59 -1.12 -2.47
N THR A 97 -9.73 -0.43 -2.51
CA THR A 97 -9.86 0.88 -1.84
C THR A 97 -9.61 0.80 -0.33
N LEU A 98 -10.18 -0.21 0.34
CA LEU A 98 -9.97 -0.44 1.78
C LEU A 98 -8.52 -0.84 2.09
N GLY A 99 -7.93 -1.71 1.27
CA GLY A 99 -6.55 -2.15 1.43
C GLY A 99 -5.56 -1.00 1.37
N TRP A 100 -5.71 -0.13 0.38
CA TRP A 100 -4.84 1.04 0.19
C TRP A 100 -5.03 2.08 1.30
N THR A 101 -6.27 2.39 1.67
CA THR A 101 -6.55 3.38 2.74
C THR A 101 -5.99 2.95 4.09
N VAL A 102 -6.20 1.69 4.49
CA VAL A 102 -5.64 1.14 5.73
C VAL A 102 -4.11 1.15 5.69
N SER A 103 -3.51 0.78 4.55
CA SER A 103 -2.05 0.81 4.37
C SER A 103 -1.48 2.22 4.59
N CYS A 104 -2.10 3.25 4.01
CA CYS A 104 -1.66 4.64 4.15
C CYS A 104 -1.77 5.15 5.60
N ILE A 105 -2.88 4.83 6.28
CA ILE A 105 -3.07 5.22 7.68
C ILE A 105 -2.00 4.57 8.55
N PHE A 106 -1.77 3.27 8.40
CA PHE A 106 -0.79 2.54 9.20
C PHE A 106 0.64 3.06 8.96
N ALA A 107 1.02 3.31 7.70
CA ALA A 107 2.32 3.87 7.36
C ALA A 107 2.52 5.25 8.01
N THR A 108 1.50 6.10 7.96
CA THR A 108 1.53 7.45 8.55
C THR A 108 1.69 7.38 10.07
N VAL A 109 0.90 6.53 10.74
CA VAL A 109 0.96 6.36 12.21
C VAL A 109 2.30 5.77 12.65
N SER A 110 2.85 4.82 11.89
CA SER A 110 4.12 4.18 12.23
C SER A 110 5.31 5.14 12.17
N VAL A 111 5.27 6.12 11.25
CA VAL A 111 6.36 7.10 11.06
C VAL A 111 6.17 8.33 11.94
N ILE A 112 4.95 8.85 12.04
CA ILE A 112 4.67 10.12 12.75
C ILE A 112 4.37 9.87 14.24
N GLY A 113 3.69 8.77 14.57
CA GLY A 113 3.33 8.40 15.94
C GLY A 113 4.49 8.50 16.94
N PRO A 114 5.64 7.85 16.69
CA PRO A 114 6.77 7.91 17.61
C PRO A 114 7.39 9.31 17.72
N LYS A 115 7.34 10.13 16.66
CA LYS A 115 7.79 11.53 16.71
C LYS A 115 6.88 12.38 17.58
N MET A 116 5.56 12.20 17.44
CA MET A 116 4.56 12.90 18.26
C MET A 116 4.67 12.52 19.73
N VAL A 117 4.88 11.24 20.05
CA VAL A 117 5.09 10.78 21.43
C VAL A 117 6.36 11.38 22.01
N ARG A 118 7.46 11.43 21.24
CA ARG A 118 8.73 12.03 21.67
C ARG A 118 8.61 13.52 21.99
N VAL A 119 7.82 14.26 21.22
CA VAL A 119 7.57 15.70 21.48
C VAL A 119 6.66 15.90 22.70
N HIS A 120 5.66 15.04 22.89
CA HIS A 120 4.65 15.23 23.94
C HIS A 120 5.07 14.69 25.31
N ARG A 121 5.99 13.71 25.37
CA ARG A 121 6.49 13.10 26.62
C ARG A 121 8.02 12.91 26.59
N PRO A 122 8.81 13.95 26.88
CA PRO A 122 10.27 13.85 26.91
C PRO A 122 10.79 12.95 28.05
N GLU A 123 10.01 12.84 29.14
CA GLU A 123 10.33 12.06 30.35
C GLU A 123 10.74 10.60 30.04
N MET A 124 10.05 9.98 29.07
CA MET A 124 10.12 8.53 28.79
C MET A 124 11.43 8.10 28.10
N PHE A 125 12.22 9.04 27.56
CA PHE A 125 13.49 8.74 26.89
C PHE A 125 14.70 8.81 27.82
N THR A 126 14.57 9.37 29.01
CA THR A 126 15.68 9.53 29.98
C THR A 126 16.01 8.21 30.67
N ASP A 127 15.04 7.29 30.80
CA ASP A 127 15.20 6.04 31.54
C ASP A 127 15.81 4.89 30.72
N THR A 128 16.05 5.08 29.42
CA THR A 128 16.64 4.04 28.54
C THR A 128 18.17 4.18 28.38
N PHE A 129 18.77 5.22 28.95
CA PHE A 129 20.23 5.47 28.97
C PHE A 129 20.81 5.60 30.38
N GLY A 130 20.11 5.07 31.40
CA GLY A 130 20.61 4.93 32.77
C GLY A 130 21.17 3.54 33.04
#